data_AF-A0A6L8I1Z0-F1
#
_entry.id   AF-A0A6L8I1Z0-F1
#
_cell.length_a   1.000
_cell.length_b   1.000
_cell.length_c   1.000
_cell.angle_alpha   90.00
_cell.angle_beta   90.00
_cell.angle_gamma   90.00
#
_symmetry.space_group_name_H-M   'P 1'
#
loop_
_entity.id
_entity.type
_entity.pdbx_description
1 polymer ?
#
loop_
_entity_poly.entity_id
_entity_poly.type
_entity_poly.pdbx_seq_one_letter_code
_entity_poly.pdbx_strand_id
1 'polypeptide(L)' 'MLATLGFTVADGEESVEGSSKVALFAKGARTLHIAVQREDGRWASKLGTQWDIVHPLRALEGEEYGSVAAILARPAG' A
#
# COMPACT_ATOMS: atom_id res chain seq x y z
N MET A 1 -10.86 -9.11 17.91
CA MET A 1 -9.41 -8.90 17.83
C MET A 1 -9.06 -8.74 16.35
N LEU A 2 -8.49 -7.61 15.93
CA LEU A 2 -8.01 -7.47 14.55
C LEU A 2 -6.72 -8.29 14.40
N ALA A 3 -6.70 -9.28 13.52
CA ALA A 3 -5.49 -10.03 13.20
C ALA A 3 -4.76 -9.32 12.06
N THR A 4 -3.46 -9.05 12.22
CA THR A 4 -2.63 -8.40 11.19
C THR A 4 -2.22 -9.34 10.06
N LEU A 5 -2.65 -10.62 10.08
CA LEU A 5 -2.33 -11.62 9.05
C LEU A 5 -0.83 -11.75 8.73
N GLY A 6 0.02 -11.52 9.73
CA GLY A 6 1.49 -11.56 9.60
C GLY A 6 2.11 -10.29 9.01
N PHE A 7 1.33 -9.25 8.72
CA PHE A 7 1.86 -7.95 8.31
C PHE A 7 2.46 -7.18 9.49
N THR A 8 3.61 -6.58 9.24
CA THR A 8 4.35 -5.70 10.16
C THR A 8 4.74 -4.43 9.44
N VAL A 9 4.99 -3.33 10.17
CA VAL A 9 5.47 -2.08 9.55
C VAL A 9 6.83 -2.32 8.90
N ALA A 10 6.97 -1.89 7.65
CA ALA A 10 8.19 -1.99 6.88
C ALA A 10 8.99 -0.68 6.95
N ASP A 11 10.31 -0.79 6.94
CA ASP A 11 11.22 0.36 7.02
C ASP A 11 11.35 1.15 5.71
N GLY A 12 10.79 0.64 4.60
CA GLY A 12 10.90 1.30 3.30
C GLY A 12 10.05 0.71 2.18
N GLU A 13 10.04 1.42 1.06
CA GLU A 13 9.25 1.11 -0.14
C GLU A 13 9.97 0.22 -1.15
N GLU A 14 11.24 -0.10 -0.94
CA GLU A 14 12.01 -0.96 -1.86
C GLU A 14 11.34 -2.33 -2.02
N SER A 15 11.25 -2.83 -3.25
CA SER A 15 10.75 -4.18 -3.53
C SER A 15 11.77 -5.20 -3.04
N VAL A 16 11.35 -6.15 -2.20
CA VAL A 16 12.22 -7.21 -1.69
C VAL A 16 11.63 -8.55 -2.13
N GLU A 17 12.42 -9.33 -2.85
CA GLU A 17 12.06 -10.68 -3.28
C GLU A 17 11.64 -11.54 -2.07
N GLY A 18 10.58 -12.32 -2.23
CA GLY A 18 10.03 -13.12 -1.13
C GLY A 18 9.25 -12.30 -0.08
N SER A 19 8.88 -11.05 -0.38
CA SER A 19 7.99 -10.25 0.49
C SER A 19 6.77 -9.71 -0.27
N SER A 20 5.65 -9.60 0.43
CA SER A 20 4.46 -8.89 -0.04
C SER A 20 4.28 -7.61 0.76
N LYS A 21 4.18 -6.47 0.08
CA LYS A 21 3.95 -5.17 0.72
C LYS A 21 2.61 -4.54 0.35
N VAL A 22 2.04 -3.81 1.29
CA VAL A 22 0.86 -2.96 1.11
C VAL A 22 1.14 -1.57 1.67
N ALA A 23 0.73 -0.53 0.95
CA ALA A 23 0.79 0.86 1.39
C ALA A 23 -0.60 1.29 1.83
N LEU A 24 -0.69 1.84 3.03
CA LEU A 24 -1.91 2.44 3.58
C LEU A 24 -1.84 3.95 3.36
N PHE A 25 -2.86 4.51 2.74
CA PHE A 25 -3.01 5.94 2.58
C PHE A 25 -4.12 6.43 3.52
N ALA A 26 -3.85 7.51 4.25
CA ALA A 26 -4.77 8.01 5.26
C ALA A 26 -4.85 9.54 5.27
N LYS A 27 -5.97 10.05 5.82
CA LYS A 27 -6.17 11.44 6.21
C LYS A 27 -6.59 11.46 7.68
N GLY A 28 -5.70 11.93 8.55
CA GLY A 28 -5.87 11.79 10.00
C GLY A 28 -5.93 10.32 10.42
N ALA A 29 -6.90 9.96 11.25
CA ALA A 29 -7.09 8.58 11.72
C ALA A 29 -7.84 7.67 10.72
N ARG A 30 -8.23 8.18 9.54
CA ARG A 30 -9.02 7.44 8.55
C ARG A 30 -8.14 6.98 7.40
N THR A 31 -8.05 5.67 7.21
CA THR A 31 -7.54 5.06 5.98
C THR A 31 -8.52 5.31 4.84
N LEU A 32 -8.03 5.83 3.73
CA LEU A 32 -8.81 6.17 2.54
C LEU A 32 -8.50 5.22 1.38
N HIS A 33 -7.24 4.78 1.27
CA HIS A 33 -6.80 4.00 0.13
C HIS A 33 -5.73 2.97 0.51
N ILE A 34 -5.62 1.91 -0.29
CA ILE A 34 -4.63 0.85 -0.12
C ILE A 34 -4.08 0.47 -1.49
N ALA A 35 -2.75 0.32 -1.59
CA ALA A 35 -2.09 -0.18 -2.77
C ALA A 35 -1.19 -1.37 -2.43
N VAL A 36 -1.06 -2.33 -3.35
CA VAL A 36 -0.21 -3.53 -3.20
C VAL A 36 1.03 -3.34 -4.07
N GLN A 37 2.22 -3.62 -3.52
CA GLN A 37 3.45 -3.52 -4.29
C GLN A 37 3.58 -4.67 -5.29
N ARG A 38 4.02 -4.36 -6.49
CA ARG A 38 4.40 -5.31 -7.54
C ARG A 38 5.90 -5.57 -7.51
N GLU A 39 6.33 -6.67 -8.11
CA GLU A 39 7.75 -7.04 -8.21
C GLU A 39 8.61 -5.93 -8.85
N ASP A 40 8.04 -5.16 -9.79
CA ASP A 40 8.69 -4.02 -10.46
C ASP A 40 8.81 -2.74 -9.59
N GLY A 41 8.45 -2.84 -8.30
CA GLY A 41 8.51 -1.74 -7.34
C GLY A 41 7.34 -0.75 -7.41
N ARG A 42 6.49 -0.82 -8.44
CA ARG A 42 5.29 0.02 -8.55
C ARG A 42 4.15 -0.51 -7.70
N TRP A 43 3.12 0.31 -7.55
CA TRP A 43 1.99 0.05 -6.67
C TRP A 43 0.71 -0.10 -7.48
N ALA A 44 0.01 -1.20 -7.25
CA ALA A 44 -1.26 -1.52 -7.89
C ALA A 44 -2.43 -1.24 -6.94
N SER A 45 -3.46 -0.56 -7.44
CA SER A 45 -4.66 -0.25 -6.66
C SER A 45 -5.86 0.03 -7.58
N LYS A 46 -7.01 0.37 -6.99
CA LYS A 46 -8.19 0.82 -7.73
C LYS A 46 -8.40 2.33 -7.67
N LEU A 47 -8.81 2.95 -8.78
CA LEU A 47 -9.48 4.26 -8.78
C LEU A 47 -10.99 4.02 -8.75
N GLY A 48 -11.62 4.43 -7.64
CA GLY A 48 -13.01 4.07 -7.36
C GLY A 48 -13.20 2.54 -7.37
N THR A 49 -14.33 2.09 -7.90
CA THR A 49 -14.71 0.67 -7.88
C THR A 49 -14.31 -0.11 -9.13
N GLN A 50 -13.97 0.57 -10.22
CA GLN A 50 -13.93 -0.06 -11.56
C GLN A 50 -12.54 -0.10 -12.20
N TRP A 51 -11.62 0.79 -11.82
CA TRP A 51 -10.40 0.99 -12.59
C TRP A 51 -9.18 0.48 -11.84
N ASP A 52 -8.58 -0.61 -12.31
CA ASP A 52 -7.27 -1.05 -11.84
C ASP A 52 -6.16 -0.19 -12.46
N ILE A 53 -5.27 0.33 -11.63
CA ILE A 53 -4.16 1.19 -12.04
C ILE A 53 -2.85 0.73 -11.42
N VAL A 54 -1.74 1.15 -12.05
CA VAL A 54 -0.38 0.95 -11.53
C VAL A 54 0.33 2.29 -11.53
N HIS A 55 0.91 2.67 -10.40
CA HIS A 55 1.45 4.01 -10.19
C HIS A 55 2.69 4.01 -9.26
N PRO A 56 3.51 5.07 -9.30
CA PRO A 56 4.51 5.33 -8.25
C PRO A 56 3.83 5.49 -6.89
N LEU A 57 4.50 5.11 -5.79
CA LEU A 57 3.91 5.09 -4.44
C LEU A 57 3.11 6.36 -4.11
N ARG A 58 3.68 7.54 -4.37
CA ARG A 58 3.11 8.82 -3.96
C ARG A 58 2.24 9.49 -5.02
N ALA A 59 2.00 8.85 -6.16
CA ALA A 59 1.34 9.49 -7.31
C ALA A 59 -0.16 9.80 -7.09
N LEU A 60 -0.80 9.13 -6.12
CA LEU A 60 -2.20 9.37 -5.77
C LEU A 60 -2.37 10.21 -4.50
N GLU A 61 -1.27 10.68 -3.89
CA GLU A 61 -1.41 11.47 -2.65
C GLU A 61 -2.25 12.73 -2.89
N GLY A 62 -3.18 13.00 -1.97
CA GLY A 62 -4.08 14.14 -2.11
C GLY A 62 -5.31 14.03 -1.21
N GLU A 63 -6.24 14.96 -1.39
CA GLU A 63 -7.43 15.02 -0.55
C GLU A 63 -8.33 13.78 -0.67
N GLU A 64 -8.44 13.22 -1.88
CA GLU A 64 -9.33 12.10 -2.18
C GLU A 64 -8.78 10.76 -1.67
N TYR A 65 -7.48 10.52 -1.84
CA TYR A 65 -6.85 9.22 -1.52
C TYR A 65 -5.98 9.25 -0.26
N GLY A 66 -5.74 10.43 0.33
CA GLY A 66 -4.90 10.60 1.52
C GLY A 66 -3.41 10.69 1.21
N SER A 67 -2.57 10.51 2.22
CA SER A 67 -1.11 10.43 2.10
C SER A 67 -0.61 9.08 2.64
N VAL A 68 0.54 8.61 2.18
CA VAL A 68 1.13 7.34 2.63
C VAL A 68 1.43 7.44 4.13
N ALA A 69 0.70 6.66 4.93
CA ALA A 69 0.80 6.67 6.38
C ALA A 69 1.64 5.51 6.91
N ALA A 70 1.60 4.36 6.23
CA ALA A 70 2.38 3.19 6.58
C ALA A 70 2.59 2.29 5.36
N ILE A 71 3.73 1.62 5.31
CA ILE A 71 3.95 0.46 4.46
C ILE A 71 4.02 -0.74 5.38
N LEU A 72 3.23 -1.77 5.07
CA LEU A 72 3.26 -3.03 5.79
C LEU A 72 3.84 -4.12 4.90
N ALA A 73 4.64 -5.00 5.47
CA ALA A 73 5.23 -6.14 4.79
C ALA A 73 4.92 -7.44 5.52
N ARG A 74 4.85 -8.53 4.76
CA ARG A 74 4.91 -9.90 5.26
C ARG A 74 5.76 -10.77 4.32
N PRO A 75 6.28 -11.92 4.77
CA PRO A 75 6.86 -12.91 3.87
C PRO A 75 5.85 -13.33 2.79
N ALA A 76 6.29 -13.43 1.54
CA ALA A 76 5.55 -14.10 0.50
C ALA A 76 5.57 -15.62 0.79
N GLY A 77 4.41 -16.26 0.63
CA GLY A 77 4.25 -17.71 0.83
C GLY A 77 4.71 -18.51 -0.38
#